data_AF-A0A1X7T6U9-F1
#
_entry.id   AF-A0A1X7T6U9-F1
#
_cell.length_a   1.000
_cell.length_b   1.000
_cell.length_c   1.000
_cell.angle_alpha   90.00
_cell.angle_beta   90.00
_cell.angle_gamma   90.00
#
_symmetry.space_group_name_H-M   'P 1'
#
loop_
_entity.id
_entity.type
_entity.pdbx_description
1 polymer ?
#
loop_
_entity_poly.entity_id
_entity_poly.type
_entity_poly.pdbx_seq_one_letter_code
_entity_poly.pdbx_strand_id
1 'polypeptide(L)'
;ITSKLNPLKVCLGSVVELFASIMSKYEIVYCYSVIEENKRCYLPVLTTPTSGNTSLETIFPFDPYHLKRSSKYLIGLYREWNEDNEFTEEERLRMVYKIFN
;
A
#
# COMPACT_ATOMS: atom_id res chain seq x y z
N ILE A 1 4.20 -12.49 -0.37
CA ILE A 1 2.87 -12.28 0.24
C ILE A 1 2.26 -13.53 0.90
N THR A 2 2.79 -14.73 0.59
CA THR A 2 2.35 -16.04 1.13
C THR A 2 2.95 -16.39 2.50
N SER A 3 3.61 -15.45 3.17
CA SER A 3 4.17 -15.67 4.50
C SER A 3 3.06 -15.85 5.53
N LYS A 4 3.31 -16.66 6.56
CA LYS A 4 2.41 -16.88 7.70
C LYS A 4 1.99 -15.57 8.39
N LEU A 5 2.81 -14.52 8.31
CA LEU A 5 2.54 -13.21 8.91
C LEU A 5 1.48 -12.40 8.15
N ASN A 6 1.19 -12.73 6.89
CA ASN A 6 0.13 -12.14 6.05
C ASN A 6 -0.06 -10.61 6.24
N PRO A 7 0.92 -9.79 5.81
CA PRO A 7 0.89 -8.34 6.04
C PRO A 7 -0.34 -7.66 5.38
N LEU A 8 -0.88 -8.24 4.30
CA LEU A 8 -2.08 -7.73 3.62
C LEU A 8 -3.34 -7.78 4.49
N LYS A 9 -3.31 -8.52 5.61
CA LYS A 9 -4.43 -8.60 6.57
C LYS A 9 -4.43 -7.44 7.57
N VAL A 10 -3.27 -6.86 7.85
CA VAL A 10 -3.04 -5.90 8.95
C VAL A 10 -2.77 -4.49 8.45
N CYS A 11 -2.14 -4.35 7.27
CA CYS A 11 -1.84 -3.05 6.67
C CYS A 11 -3.11 -2.26 6.32
N LEU A 12 -2.96 -0.92 6.20
CA LEU A 12 -4.05 0.00 5.90
C LEU A 12 -4.70 -0.36 4.56
N GLY A 13 -6.03 -0.46 4.53
CA GLY A 13 -6.79 -0.95 3.37
C GLY A 13 -6.50 -0.20 2.07
N SER A 14 -6.44 1.13 2.11
CA SER A 14 -6.10 1.97 0.95
C SER A 14 -4.69 1.68 0.40
N VAL A 15 -3.72 1.44 1.28
CA VAL A 15 -2.34 1.08 0.89
C VAL A 15 -2.31 -0.31 0.26
N VAL A 16 -3.07 -1.26 0.82
CA VAL A 16 -3.18 -2.63 0.28
C VAL A 16 -3.80 -2.63 -1.11
N GLU A 17 -4.86 -1.85 -1.32
CA GLU A 17 -5.54 -1.74 -2.62
C GLU A 17 -4.65 -1.06 -3.67
N LEU A 18 -3.97 0.03 -3.31
CA LEU A 18 -3.00 0.69 -4.18
C LEU A 18 -1.85 -0.25 -4.55
N PHE A 19 -1.29 -0.96 -3.57
CA PHE A 19 -0.25 -1.96 -3.79
C PHE A 19 -0.72 -3.05 -4.76
N ALA A 20 -1.90 -3.64 -4.55
CA ALA A 20 -2.43 -4.69 -5.41
C ALA A 20 -2.64 -4.21 -6.86
N SER A 21 -3.15 -2.99 -7.02
CA SER A 21 -3.35 -2.36 -8.33
C SER A 21 -2.03 -2.19 -9.09
N ILE A 22 -1.03 -1.55 -8.47
CA ILE A 22 0.28 -1.31 -9.10
C ILE A 22 1.00 -2.62 -9.41
N MET A 23 1.07 -3.54 -8.45
CA MET A 23 1.79 -4.80 -8.63
C MET A 23 1.18 -5.69 -9.70
N SER A 24 -0.15 -5.62 -9.89
CA SER A 24 -0.84 -6.35 -10.95
C SER A 24 -0.68 -5.67 -12.31
N LYS A 25 -0.71 -4.33 -12.36
CA LYS A 25 -0.48 -3.54 -13.59
C LYS A 25 0.87 -3.89 -14.23
N TYR A 26 1.90 -4.09 -13.42
CA TYR A 26 3.26 -4.46 -13.88
C TYR A 26 3.56 -5.95 -13.81
N GLU A 27 2.54 -6.79 -13.56
CA GLU A 27 2.64 -8.25 -13.50
C GLU A 27 3.75 -8.76 -12.56
N ILE A 28 3.99 -8.06 -11.45
CA ILE A 28 5.02 -8.43 -10.47
C ILE A 28 4.44 -9.41 -9.45
N VAL A 29 3.24 -9.11 -8.92
CA VAL A 29 2.55 -9.94 -7.94
C VAL A 29 1.03 -9.83 -8.12
N TYR A 30 0.36 -10.97 -8.23
CA TYR A 30 -1.10 -11.08 -8.16
C TYR A 30 -1.53 -11.50 -6.76
N CYS A 31 -2.17 -10.61 -6.01
CA CYS A 31 -2.54 -10.86 -4.61
C CYS A 31 -4.02 -10.61 -4.28
N TYR A 32 -4.85 -10.32 -5.29
CA TYR A 32 -6.28 -10.07 -5.09
C TYR A 32 -7.01 -11.22 -4.39
N SER A 33 -6.73 -12.48 -4.75
CA SER A 33 -7.36 -13.64 -4.10
C SER A 33 -7.04 -13.72 -2.59
N VAL A 34 -5.80 -13.40 -2.21
CA VAL A 34 -5.37 -13.37 -0.80
C VAL A 34 -6.03 -12.20 -0.05
N ILE A 35 -6.19 -11.05 -0.71
CA ILE A 35 -6.90 -9.90 -0.14
C ILE A 35 -8.38 -10.21 0.08
N GLU A 36 -9.04 -10.88 -0.88
CA GLU A 36 -10.43 -11.32 -0.72
C GLU A 36 -10.60 -12.33 0.42
N GLU A 37 -9.69 -13.28 0.54
CA GLU A 37 -9.68 -14.24 1.65
C GLU A 37 -9.53 -13.52 3.00
N ASN A 38 -8.60 -12.57 3.10
CA ASN A 38 -8.42 -11.75 4.29
C ASN A 38 -9.69 -11.01 4.68
N LYS A 39 -10.41 -10.42 3.72
CA LYS A 39 -11.70 -9.74 3.95
C LYS A 39 -12.77 -10.69 4.49
N ARG A 40 -12.76 -11.98 4.11
CA ARG A 40 -13.69 -13.01 4.60
C ARG A 40 -13.36 -13.49 6.03
N CYS A 41 -12.10 -13.43 6.46
CA CYS A 41 -11.67 -13.85 7.81
C CYS A 41 -12.08 -12.88 8.94
N TYR A 42 -12.68 -11.72 8.65
CA TYR A 42 -13.14 -10.74 9.64
C TYR A 42 -14.62 -10.91 10.05
N LEU A 43 -15.30 -11.99 9.63
CA LEU A 43 -16.66 -12.26 10.09
C LEU A 43 -16.67 -12.43 11.62
N PRO A 44 -17.54 -11.72 12.36
CA PRO A 44 -17.54 -11.71 13.81
C PRO A 44 -17.94 -13.08 14.34
N VAL A 45 -16.96 -13.88 14.76
CA VAL A 45 -17.22 -15.04 15.61
C VAL A 45 -17.50 -14.49 17.01
N LEU A 46 -18.68 -14.79 17.57
CA LEU A 46 -19.21 -14.31 18.86
C LEU A 46 -18.35 -14.67 20.10
N THR A 47 -17.14 -15.17 19.93
CA THR A 47 -16.28 -15.66 21.01
C THR A 47 -14.94 -14.94 20.95
N THR A 48 -14.82 -13.85 21.73
CA THR A 48 -13.62 -13.27 22.37
C THR A 48 -13.60 -11.72 22.24
N PRO A 49 -13.54 -10.98 23.36
CA PRO A 49 -13.55 -9.52 23.37
C PRO A 49 -12.18 -8.88 23.04
N THR A 50 -11.24 -9.63 22.45
CA THR A 50 -9.87 -9.15 22.20
C THR A 50 -9.65 -8.70 20.75
N SER A 51 -10.68 -8.70 19.89
CA SER A 51 -10.57 -8.21 18.51
C SER A 51 -10.67 -6.68 18.44
N GLY A 52 -9.89 -6.00 19.29
CA GLY A 52 -9.83 -4.55 19.38
C GLY A 52 -9.14 -3.96 18.16
N ASN A 53 -9.95 -3.52 17.20
CA ASN A 53 -9.72 -2.38 16.31
C ASN A 53 -8.24 -2.03 16.05
N THR A 54 -7.57 -2.79 15.19
CA THR A 54 -6.24 -2.44 14.65
C THR A 54 -6.36 -1.39 13.54
N SER A 55 -7.19 -0.36 13.72
CA SER A 55 -7.27 0.76 12.79
C SER A 55 -5.92 1.48 12.83
N LEU A 56 -5.05 1.16 11.88
CA LEU A 56 -3.79 1.85 11.69
C LEU A 56 -4.09 3.34 11.48
N GLU A 57 -3.32 4.20 12.13
CA GLU A 57 -3.46 5.64 11.96
C GLU A 57 -3.11 6.02 10.52
N THR A 58 -4.01 6.75 9.86
CA THR A 58 -3.85 7.26 8.49
C THR A 58 -3.05 8.57 8.50
N ILE A 59 -1.92 8.59 9.20
CA ILE A 59 -1.06 9.78 9.29
C ILE A 59 0.26 9.45 8.60
N PHE A 60 0.46 9.95 7.38
CA PHE A 60 1.74 9.83 6.70
C PHE A 60 2.57 11.11 6.94
N PRO A 61 3.82 10.98 7.44
CA PRO A 61 4.68 12.14 7.73
C PRO A 61 4.96 13.05 6.54
N PHE A 62 4.76 12.54 5.32
CA PHE A 62 5.00 13.22 4.04
C PHE A 62 3.75 13.29 3.17
N ASP A 63 2.56 13.34 3.78
CA ASP A 63 1.37 13.75 3.06
C ASP A 63 1.53 15.17 2.48
N PRO A 64 0.76 15.53 1.44
CA PRO A 64 0.91 16.80 0.75
C PRO A 64 0.93 18.01 1.68
N TYR A 65 1.89 18.91 1.44
CA TYR A 65 2.10 20.07 2.30
C TYR A 65 1.23 21.26 1.87
N HIS A 66 0.22 21.59 2.68
CA HIS A 66 -0.81 22.57 2.30
C HIS A 66 -0.54 24.03 2.71
N LEU A 67 0.54 24.33 3.45
CA LEU A 67 0.80 25.70 3.90
C LEU A 67 1.36 26.56 2.76
N LYS A 68 0.49 27.37 2.15
CA LYS A 68 0.78 28.22 0.97
C LYS A 68 2.06 29.07 1.08
N ARG A 69 2.36 29.62 2.27
CA ARG A 69 3.50 30.53 2.44
C ARG A 69 4.85 29.80 2.42
N SER A 70 4.87 28.59 2.99
CA SER A 70 6.08 27.78 3.14
C SER A 70 6.18 26.63 2.13
N SER A 71 5.11 26.32 1.39
CA SER A 71 5.12 25.24 0.39
C SER A 71 6.17 25.46 -0.70
N LYS A 72 6.46 26.73 -1.03
CA LYS A 72 7.52 27.10 -1.97
C LYS A 72 8.91 26.57 -1.60
N TYR A 73 9.18 26.27 -0.33
CA TYR A 73 10.46 25.71 0.10
C TYR A 73 10.58 24.21 -0.18
N LEU A 74 9.49 23.54 -0.55
CA LEU A 74 9.46 22.11 -0.87
C LEU A 74 9.49 21.82 -2.37
N ILE A 75 9.50 22.87 -3.21
CA ILE A 75 9.58 22.74 -4.66
C ILE A 75 10.85 21.96 -5.02
N GLY A 76 10.69 20.84 -5.73
CA GLY A 76 11.77 19.94 -6.14
C GLY A 76 12.25 18.95 -5.06
N LEU A 77 11.83 19.12 -3.80
CA LEU A 77 12.12 18.17 -2.70
C LEU A 77 10.96 17.21 -2.48
N TYR A 78 9.74 17.68 -2.70
CA TYR A 78 8.53 16.86 -2.59
C TYR A 78 8.25 16.13 -3.90
N ARG A 79 8.03 14.82 -3.81
CA ARG A 79 7.56 14.02 -4.94
C ARG A 79 6.05 13.88 -4.83
N GLU A 80 5.35 14.56 -5.72
CA GLU A 80 3.90 14.42 -5.85
C GLU A 80 3.55 13.05 -6.45
N TRP A 81 2.45 12.47 -5.96
CA TRP A 81 1.87 11.27 -6.54
C TRP A 81 1.08 11.63 -7.81
N ASN A 82 1.47 11.07 -8.96
CA ASN A 82 0.71 11.18 -10.21
C ASN A 82 0.37 9.78 -10.72
N GLU A 83 -0.91 9.53 -10.99
CA GLU A 83 -1.41 8.25 -11.52
C GLU A 83 -0.90 7.97 -12.94
N ASP A 84 -0.56 9.04 -13.68
CA ASP A 84 -0.05 9.01 -15.05
C ASP A 84 1.46 8.76 -15.15
N ASN A 85 2.16 8.53 -14.04
CA ASN A 85 3.52 8.04 -14.09
C ASN A 85 3.49 6.60 -14.60
N GLU A 86 3.47 6.44 -15.91
CA GLU A 86 3.67 5.17 -16.59
C GLU A 86 5.10 4.72 -16.29
N PHE A 87 5.23 3.67 -15.47
CA PHE A 87 6.54 3.14 -15.17
C PHE A 87 7.07 2.49 -16.44
N THR A 88 8.29 2.85 -16.80
CA THR A 88 9.00 2.27 -17.93
C THR A 88 9.32 0.80 -17.65
N GLU A 89 9.52 0.00 -18.72
CA GLU A 89 9.98 -1.39 -18.58
C GLU A 89 11.31 -1.49 -17.79
N GLU A 90 12.16 -0.46 -17.86
CA GLU A 90 13.39 -0.38 -17.06
C GLU A 90 13.10 -0.26 -15.56
N GLU A 91 12.09 0.53 -15.18
CA GLU A 91 11.67 0.69 -13.79
C GLU A 91 10.99 -0.57 -13.27
N ARG A 92 10.20 -1.25 -14.11
CA ARG A 92 9.65 -2.58 -13.82
C ARG A 92 10.77 -3.59 -13.55
N LEU A 93 11.75 -3.68 -14.44
CA LEU A 93 12.91 -4.58 -14.27
C LEU A 93 13.73 -4.22 -13.02
N ARG A 94 13.92 -2.92 -12.73
CA ARG A 94 14.55 -2.47 -11.48
C ARG A 94 13.77 -2.88 -10.25
N MET A 95 12.45 -2.77 -10.27
CA MET A 95 11.60 -3.19 -9.15
C MET A 95 11.72 -4.70 -8.93
N VAL A 96 11.60 -5.51 -9.99
CA VAL A 96 11.77 -6.96 -9.92
C VAL A 96 13.15 -7.30 -9.34
N TYR A 97 14.21 -6.69 -9.87
CA TYR A 97 15.57 -6.95 -9.38
C TYR A 97 15.74 -6.62 -7.90
N LYS A 98 15.24 -5.47 -7.43
CA LYS A 98 15.31 -5.07 -6.01
C LYS A 98 14.45 -5.91 -5.06
N ILE A 99 13.40 -6.54 -5.57
CA ILE A 99 12.48 -7.36 -4.76
C ILE A 99 13.00 -8.79 -4.62
N PHE A 100 13.67 -9.31 -5.65
CA PHE A 100 14.06 -10.73 -5.74
C PHE A 100 15.57 -11.00 -5.65
N ASN A 101 16.42 -9.98 -5.52
CA ASN A 101 17.85 -10.09 -5.14
C ASN A 101 18.17 -9.17 -3.96
#